data_AF-A0A0H3ABY1-F1
#
_entry.id   AF-A0A0H3ABY1-F1
#
_cell.length_a   1.000
_cell.length_b   1.000
_cell.length_c   1.000
_cell.angle_alpha   90.00
_cell.angle_beta   90.00
_cell.angle_gamma   90.00
#
_symmetry.space_group_name_H-M   'P 1'
#
loop_
_entity.id
_entity.type
_entity.pdbx_description
1 polymer ?
#
loop_
_entity_poly.entity_id
_entity_poly.type
_entity_poly.pdbx_seq_one_letter_code
_entity_poly.pdbx_strand_id
1 'polypeptide(L)'
;MLKRNAGANFRRYARNCMEVVMSKLRIVLVTAFTLSLLAFATLSSATEAGQTKPLPDRPAKESERATQIAVEYEGTDSIGARLAMRLKERLNTSSLFRLTEKDAPKMRILLSTVPEFPSRPGVGSAYAVVWAFSQSEGTLRHYLAREVGVVTAEDVDGLADRIVERTDGLSVKYGYLFQ
;
A
#
# COMPACT_ATOMS: atom_id res chain seq x y z
N MET A 1 0.14 34.86 60.02
CA MET A 1 -0.82 34.54 58.93
C MET A 1 -0.42 35.28 57.65
N LEU A 2 0.42 34.70 56.78
CA LEU A 2 0.92 35.42 55.60
C LEU A 2 1.33 34.46 54.46
N LYS A 3 0.45 33.48 54.13
CA LYS A 3 0.77 32.48 53.09
C LYS A 3 -0.42 32.04 52.23
N ARG A 4 -1.41 32.92 52.01
CA ARG A 4 -2.62 32.57 51.23
C ARG A 4 -2.94 33.47 50.00
N ASN A 5 -2.19 34.54 49.74
CA ASN A 5 -2.54 35.53 48.68
C ASN A 5 -1.66 35.53 47.40
N ALA A 6 -0.65 34.66 47.27
CA ALA A 6 0.21 34.64 46.08
C ALA A 6 -0.35 33.79 44.92
N GLY A 7 -1.13 32.74 45.21
CA GLY A 7 -1.61 31.78 44.19
C GLY A 7 -2.81 32.24 43.34
N ALA A 8 -3.47 33.33 43.72
CA ALA A 8 -4.62 33.87 42.99
C ALA A 8 -4.20 34.86 41.89
N ASN A 9 -3.15 35.65 42.13
CA ASN A 9 -2.64 36.64 41.18
C ASN A 9 -1.93 35.98 39.98
N PHE A 10 -1.18 34.90 40.19
CA PHE A 10 -0.50 34.17 39.11
C PHE A 10 -1.50 33.52 38.12
N ARG A 11 -2.60 32.96 38.63
CA ARG A 11 -3.67 32.37 37.80
C ARG A 11 -4.43 33.40 36.97
N ARG A 12 -4.52 34.65 37.45
CA ARG A 12 -5.17 35.75 36.73
C ARG A 12 -4.27 36.29 35.60
N TYR A 13 -2.96 36.33 35.83
CA TYR A 13 -1.99 36.78 34.83
C TYR A 13 -1.84 35.78 33.67
N ALA A 14 -1.79 34.47 33.97
CA ALA A 14 -1.73 33.42 32.95
C ALA A 14 -2.97 33.38 32.04
N ARG A 15 -4.16 33.66 32.59
CA ARG A 15 -5.42 33.70 31.83
C ARG A 15 -5.49 34.91 30.89
N ASN A 16 -5.02 36.08 31.33
CA ASN A 16 -4.95 37.29 30.50
C ASN A 16 -3.90 37.18 29.39
N CYS A 17 -2.74 36.57 29.64
CA CYS A 17 -1.74 36.32 28.59
C CYS A 17 -2.27 35.36 27.51
N MET A 18 -3.05 34.34 27.89
CA MET A 18 -3.57 33.35 26.95
C MET A 18 -4.70 33.92 26.07
N GLU A 19 -5.54 34.82 26.58
CA GLU A 19 -6.56 35.54 25.80
C GLU A 19 -5.94 36.50 24.76
N VAL A 20 -4.89 37.24 25.15
CA VAL A 20 -4.20 38.17 24.23
C VAL A 20 -3.47 37.40 23.12
N VAL A 21 -2.82 36.27 23.44
CA VAL A 21 -2.13 35.42 22.47
C VAL A 21 -3.12 34.75 21.50
N MET A 22 -4.26 34.25 21.98
CA MET A 22 -5.29 33.67 21.10
C MET A 22 -6.00 34.71 20.23
N SER A 23 -6.18 35.94 20.70
CA SER A 23 -6.75 37.05 19.91
C SER A 23 -5.81 37.48 18.77
N LYS A 24 -4.50 37.60 19.04
CA LYS A 24 -3.50 37.91 18.00
C LYS A 24 -3.33 36.76 16.99
N LEU A 25 -3.45 35.51 17.42
CA LEU A 25 -3.37 34.33 16.55
C LEU A 25 -4.57 34.23 15.58
N ARG A 26 -5.78 34.64 16.02
CA ARG A 26 -6.97 34.69 15.16
C ARG A 26 -6.88 35.78 14.08
N ILE A 27 -6.28 36.93 14.39
CA ILE A 27 -6.10 38.04 13.42
C ILE A 27 -5.06 37.69 12.35
N VAL A 28 -4.00 36.94 12.70
CA VAL A 28 -2.99 36.45 11.74
C VAL A 28 -3.56 35.35 10.83
N LEU A 29 -4.46 34.50 11.34
CA LEU A 29 -5.07 33.42 10.55
C LEU A 29 -6.10 33.95 9.52
N VAL A 30 -6.84 35.02 9.84
CA VAL A 30 -7.85 35.61 8.94
C VAL A 30 -7.23 36.51 7.87
N THR A 31 -6.09 37.15 8.17
CA THR A 31 -5.36 37.99 7.19
C THR A 31 -4.54 37.18 6.19
N ALA A 32 -4.06 35.99 6.57
CA ALA A 32 -3.38 35.08 5.63
C ALA A 32 -4.34 34.36 4.69
N PHE A 33 -5.58 34.06 5.12
CA PHE A 33 -6.56 33.34 4.31
C PHE A 33 -7.29 34.23 3.27
N THR A 34 -7.28 35.56 3.46
CA THR A 34 -7.93 36.52 2.55
C THR A 34 -7.02 37.06 1.45
N LEU A 35 -5.70 36.87 1.53
CA LEU A 35 -4.75 37.34 0.51
C LEU A 35 -4.47 36.32 -0.60
N SER A 36 -4.88 35.05 -0.46
CA SER A 36 -4.67 34.01 -1.47
C SER A 36 -5.82 33.83 -2.47
N LEU A 37 -6.96 34.52 -2.28
CA LEU A 37 -8.12 34.43 -3.17
C LEU A 37 -8.11 35.47 -4.32
N LEU A 38 -7.10 36.34 -4.41
CA LEU A 38 -7.06 37.46 -5.35
C LEU A 38 -5.99 37.32 -6.46
N ALA A 39 -5.61 36.09 -6.84
CA ALA A 39 -4.67 35.83 -7.93
C ALA A 39 -5.27 35.00 -9.09
N PHE A 40 -6.56 34.65 -9.04
CA PHE A 40 -7.27 33.94 -10.11
C PHE A 40 -8.26 34.89 -10.81
N ALA A 41 -7.74 35.95 -11.41
CA ALA A 41 -8.51 36.76 -12.34
C ALA A 41 -7.68 37.03 -13.60
N THR A 42 -8.17 36.47 -14.71
CA THR A 42 -7.94 36.91 -16.09
C THR A 42 -6.58 36.59 -16.74
N LEU A 43 -6.35 35.32 -17.08
CA LEU A 43 -5.83 35.02 -18.42
C LEU A 43 -6.97 34.42 -19.24
N SER A 44 -7.63 35.31 -19.97
CA SER A 44 -8.46 34.96 -21.11
C SER A 44 -7.52 34.60 -22.26
N SER A 45 -7.58 33.38 -22.75
CA SER A 45 -7.06 33.01 -24.07
C SER A 45 -8.21 32.40 -24.84
N ALA A 46 -8.89 33.25 -25.60
CA ALA A 46 -9.63 32.84 -26.78
C ALA A 46 -8.67 32.79 -27.97
N THR A 47 -9.01 31.96 -28.97
CA THR A 47 -8.29 31.63 -30.23
C THR A 47 -7.13 30.65 -30.02
N GLU A 48 -7.00 29.50 -30.69
CA GLU A 48 -7.44 29.09 -32.04
C GLU A 48 -8.10 27.71 -32.07
N ALA A 49 -9.17 27.63 -32.87
CA ALA A 49 -9.55 26.41 -33.54
C ALA A 49 -8.47 26.08 -34.58
N GLY A 50 -7.98 24.83 -34.57
CA GLY A 50 -7.14 24.30 -35.63
C GLY A 50 -5.88 23.65 -35.12
N GLN A 51 -5.95 22.34 -34.86
CA GLN A 51 -4.97 21.32 -35.27
C GLN A 51 -5.27 20.04 -34.49
N THR A 52 -6.21 19.25 -35.01
CA THR A 52 -6.24 17.81 -34.77
C THR A 52 -4.92 17.22 -35.27
N LYS A 53 -3.91 17.19 -34.38
CA LYS A 53 -2.84 16.21 -34.50
C LYS A 53 -3.51 14.84 -34.58
N PRO A 54 -3.16 13.98 -35.55
CA PRO A 54 -3.72 12.64 -35.61
C PRO A 54 -3.50 11.99 -34.25
N LEU A 55 -4.58 11.54 -33.59
CA LEU A 55 -4.43 10.61 -32.47
C LEU A 55 -3.51 9.49 -32.98
N PRO A 56 -2.40 9.19 -32.30
CA PRO A 56 -1.59 8.06 -32.69
C PRO A 56 -2.47 6.81 -32.64
N ASP A 57 -2.71 6.20 -33.80
CA ASP A 57 -3.44 4.94 -33.98
C ASP A 57 -2.53 3.76 -33.59
N ARG A 58 -1.92 3.88 -32.40
CA ARG A 58 -1.26 2.80 -31.71
C ARG A 58 -1.84 2.81 -30.31
N PRO A 59 -2.35 1.67 -29.80
CA PRO A 59 -2.63 1.58 -28.38
C PRO A 59 -1.37 2.04 -27.66
N ALA A 60 -1.52 3.02 -26.75
CA ALA A 60 -0.44 3.47 -25.90
C ALA A 60 0.22 2.20 -25.37
N LYS A 61 1.51 2.02 -25.67
CA LYS A 61 2.29 0.84 -25.32
C LYS A 61 2.03 0.63 -23.83
N GLU A 62 1.18 -0.34 -23.52
CA GLU A 62 0.83 -0.68 -22.15
C GLU A 62 2.18 -0.92 -21.52
N SER A 63 2.59 0.00 -20.63
CA SER A 63 3.93 -0.03 -20.06
C SER A 63 4.16 -1.45 -19.62
N GLU A 64 5.27 -2.06 -20.03
CA GLU A 64 5.63 -3.41 -19.63
C GLU A 64 5.72 -3.45 -18.10
N ARG A 65 4.57 -3.60 -17.45
CA ARG A 65 4.40 -3.41 -16.02
C ARG A 65 4.70 -4.74 -15.38
N ALA A 66 5.98 -5.07 -15.45
CA ALA A 66 6.55 -6.24 -14.84
C ALA A 66 6.81 -5.94 -13.37
N THR A 67 5.85 -6.26 -12.50
CA THR A 67 6.02 -6.06 -11.05
C THR A 67 7.06 -7.05 -10.52
N GLN A 68 8.04 -6.55 -9.78
CA GLN A 68 9.06 -7.37 -9.14
C GLN A 68 8.45 -8.13 -7.95
N ILE A 69 8.51 -9.46 -7.97
CA ILE A 69 7.92 -10.33 -6.95
C ILE A 69 8.94 -11.32 -6.38
N ALA A 70 8.88 -11.55 -5.07
CA ALA A 70 9.53 -12.67 -4.41
C ALA A 70 8.49 -13.54 -3.71
N VAL A 71 8.65 -14.86 -3.78
CA VAL A 71 7.77 -15.83 -3.11
C VAL A 71 8.56 -16.57 -2.05
N GLU A 72 8.20 -16.34 -0.79
CA GLU A 72 8.69 -17.06 0.38
C GLU A 72 7.66 -18.11 0.78
N TYR A 73 8.11 -19.35 0.94
CA TYR A 73 7.27 -20.45 1.36
C TYR A 73 7.79 -21.05 2.66
N GLU A 74 6.90 -21.24 3.62
CA GLU A 74 7.15 -21.92 4.89
C GLU A 74 6.04 -22.96 5.12
N GLY A 75 6.40 -24.23 5.20
CA GLY A 75 5.42 -25.27 5.48
C GLY A 75 6.05 -26.66 5.44
N THR A 76 5.35 -27.63 6.02
CA THR A 76 5.82 -29.02 6.15
C THR A 76 4.88 -30.03 5.51
N ASP A 77 3.79 -29.58 4.89
CA ASP A 77 2.76 -30.42 4.32
C ASP A 77 2.84 -30.49 2.78
N SER A 78 2.47 -31.65 2.23
CA SER A 78 2.60 -31.91 0.79
C SER A 78 1.62 -31.11 -0.08
N ILE A 79 0.45 -30.74 0.46
CA ILE A 79 -0.54 -29.93 -0.27
C ILE A 79 -0.03 -28.49 -0.39
N GLY A 80 0.47 -27.91 0.71
CA GLY A 80 1.08 -26.60 0.74
C GLY A 80 2.32 -26.48 -0.13
N ALA A 81 3.17 -27.51 -0.16
CA ALA A 81 4.33 -27.55 -1.05
C ALA A 81 3.91 -27.54 -2.53
N ARG A 82 2.83 -28.26 -2.89
CA ARG A 82 2.24 -28.20 -4.25
C ARG A 82 1.71 -26.81 -4.56
N LEU A 83 0.98 -26.19 -3.63
CA LEU A 83 0.47 -24.82 -3.78
C LEU A 83 1.60 -23.82 -4.03
N ALA A 84 2.68 -23.89 -3.25
CA ALA A 84 3.85 -23.03 -3.44
C ALA A 84 4.49 -23.21 -4.82
N MET A 85 4.61 -24.46 -5.29
CA MET A 85 5.12 -24.75 -6.63
C MET A 85 4.22 -24.19 -7.73
N ARG A 86 2.91 -24.47 -7.66
CA ARG A 86 1.93 -24.00 -8.65
C ARG A 86 1.86 -22.48 -8.68
N LEU A 87 1.90 -21.83 -7.52
CA LEU A 87 1.95 -20.37 -7.43
C LEU A 87 3.19 -19.80 -8.14
N LYS A 88 4.38 -20.35 -7.88
CA LYS A 88 5.62 -19.89 -8.54
C LYS A 88 5.56 -20.10 -10.05
N GLU A 89 5.03 -21.25 -10.50
CA GLU A 89 4.86 -21.55 -11.92
C GLU A 89 3.91 -20.57 -12.62
N ARG A 90 2.75 -20.28 -12.01
CA ARG A 90 1.78 -19.30 -12.53
C ARG A 90 2.35 -17.89 -12.59
N LEU A 91 3.04 -17.45 -11.55
CA LEU A 91 3.70 -16.15 -11.51
C LEU A 91 4.81 -16.03 -12.56
N ASN A 92 5.59 -17.11 -12.78
CA ASN A 92 6.65 -17.13 -13.78
C ASN A 92 6.11 -17.16 -15.22
N THR A 93 4.96 -17.77 -15.44
CA THR A 93 4.30 -17.86 -16.76
C THR A 93 3.65 -16.53 -17.14
N SER A 94 3.20 -15.74 -16.15
CA SER A 94 2.56 -14.46 -16.38
C SER A 94 3.54 -13.38 -16.84
N SER A 95 3.16 -12.59 -17.84
CA SER A 95 3.93 -11.42 -18.28
C SER A 95 3.88 -10.25 -17.30
N LEU A 96 2.94 -10.25 -16.35
CA LEU A 96 2.69 -9.18 -15.38
C LEU A 96 3.73 -9.14 -14.25
N PHE A 97 4.47 -10.24 -14.06
CA PHE A 97 5.36 -10.40 -12.92
C PHE A 97 6.77 -10.77 -13.37
N ARG A 98 7.75 -10.41 -12.54
CA ARG A 98 9.14 -10.87 -12.66
C ARG A 98 9.58 -11.37 -11.30
N LEU A 99 9.86 -12.66 -11.21
CA LEU A 99 10.42 -13.27 -10.01
C LEU A 99 11.87 -12.78 -9.84
N THR A 100 12.20 -12.24 -8.66
CA THR A 100 13.52 -11.68 -8.40
C THR A 100 13.96 -11.91 -6.96
N GLU A 101 15.24 -12.25 -6.80
CA GLU A 101 15.91 -12.34 -5.51
C GLU A 101 16.82 -11.13 -5.25
N LYS A 102 16.97 -10.23 -6.23
CA LYS A 102 17.85 -9.06 -6.13
C LYS A 102 17.39 -8.12 -5.03
N ASP A 103 18.34 -7.45 -4.37
CA ASP A 103 18.03 -6.41 -3.41
C ASP A 103 17.52 -5.14 -4.13
N ALA A 104 16.20 -5.09 -4.35
CA ALA A 104 15.49 -4.04 -5.07
C ALA A 104 14.04 -3.97 -4.58
N PRO A 105 13.34 -2.84 -4.84
CA PRO A 105 11.92 -2.70 -4.52
C PRO A 105 11.09 -3.84 -5.10
N LYS A 106 10.48 -4.65 -4.23
CA LYS A 106 9.74 -5.85 -4.61
C LYS A 106 8.53 -6.09 -3.72
N MET A 107 7.50 -6.68 -4.30
CA MET A 107 6.40 -7.28 -3.53
C MET A 107 6.79 -8.69 -3.10
N ARG A 108 6.61 -9.00 -1.82
CA ARG A 108 6.89 -10.31 -1.24
C ARG A 108 5.57 -10.99 -0.93
N ILE A 109 5.43 -12.22 -1.40
CA ILE A 109 4.32 -13.11 -1.09
C ILE A 109 4.86 -14.15 -0.11
N LEU A 110 4.40 -14.06 1.13
CA LEU A 110 4.73 -14.97 2.21
C LEU A 110 3.61 -16.00 2.29
N LEU A 111 3.88 -17.22 1.87
CA LEU A 111 2.96 -18.35 1.94
C LEU A 111 3.38 -19.25 3.10
N SER A 112 2.53 -19.35 4.12
CA SER A 112 2.69 -20.28 5.24
C SER A 112 1.62 -21.36 5.17
N THR A 113 1.99 -22.63 5.34
CA THR A 113 1.04 -23.75 5.32
C THR A 113 1.29 -24.75 6.44
N VAL A 114 0.19 -25.31 6.96
CA VAL A 114 0.20 -26.38 7.97
C VAL A 114 -0.87 -27.41 7.66
N PRO A 115 -0.66 -28.71 7.96
CA PRO A 115 -1.71 -29.71 7.83
C PRO A 115 -2.94 -29.30 8.67
N GLU A 116 -4.12 -29.31 8.05
CA GLU A 116 -5.37 -29.02 8.77
C GLU A 116 -5.62 -30.05 9.88
N PHE A 117 -5.36 -31.32 9.56
CA PHE A 117 -5.45 -32.44 10.48
C PHE A 117 -4.09 -33.14 10.61
N PRO A 118 -3.28 -32.84 11.65
CA PRO A 118 -1.95 -33.43 11.82
C PRO A 118 -1.96 -34.97 11.88
N SER A 119 -3.05 -35.56 12.40
CA SER A 119 -3.24 -37.03 12.46
C SER A 119 -3.64 -37.67 11.13
N ARG A 120 -4.07 -36.86 10.14
CA ARG A 120 -4.44 -37.31 8.79
C ARG A 120 -3.86 -36.34 7.74
N PRO A 121 -2.53 -36.35 7.56
CA PRO A 121 -1.90 -35.51 6.55
C PRO A 121 -2.44 -35.89 5.16
N GLY A 122 -2.85 -34.89 4.38
CA GLY A 122 -3.36 -35.09 3.01
C GLY A 122 -4.87 -34.90 2.83
N VAL A 123 -5.64 -34.68 3.90
CA VAL A 123 -7.06 -34.28 3.77
C VAL A 123 -7.20 -32.82 3.35
N GLY A 124 -6.45 -31.95 4.01
CA GLY A 124 -6.48 -30.51 3.79
C GLY A 124 -5.27 -29.84 4.44
N SER A 125 -5.00 -28.62 3.98
CA SER A 125 -3.93 -27.76 4.48
C SER A 125 -4.51 -26.39 4.79
N ALA A 126 -4.28 -25.91 6.00
CA ALA A 126 -4.55 -24.52 6.33
C ALA A 126 -3.41 -23.67 5.76
N TYR A 127 -3.76 -22.60 5.06
CA TYR A 127 -2.80 -21.70 4.44
C TYR A 127 -3.01 -20.27 4.93
N ALA A 128 -1.92 -19.51 4.95
CA ALA A 128 -1.92 -18.07 5.12
C ALA A 128 -1.03 -17.44 4.03
N VAL A 129 -1.58 -16.46 3.31
CA VAL A 129 -0.82 -15.64 2.36
C VAL A 129 -0.75 -14.22 2.90
N VAL A 130 0.47 -13.68 3.00
CA VAL A 130 0.71 -12.29 3.35
C VAL A 130 1.45 -11.62 2.21
N TRP A 131 0.91 -10.49 1.74
CA TRP A 131 1.57 -9.62 0.80
C TRP A 131 2.23 -8.48 1.56
N ALA A 132 3.52 -8.30 1.32
CA ALA A 132 4.29 -7.20 1.88
C ALA A 132 5.09 -6.50 0.78
N PHE A 133 5.41 -5.23 0.96
CA PHE A 133 6.36 -4.50 0.13
C PHE A 133 7.69 -4.35 0.88
N SER A 134 8.79 -4.50 0.17
CA SER A 134 10.13 -4.31 0.71
C SER A 134 10.92 -3.47 -0.29
N GLN A 135 11.47 -2.35 0.19
CA GLN A 135 12.32 -1.48 -0.64
C GLN A 135 13.73 -2.06 -0.81
N SER A 136 14.22 -2.75 0.22
CA SER A 136 15.45 -3.52 0.24
C SER A 136 15.39 -4.62 1.30
N GLU A 137 16.26 -5.62 1.23
CA GLU A 137 16.37 -6.76 2.15
C GLU A 137 16.59 -6.31 3.62
N GLY A 138 17.27 -5.18 3.84
CA GLY A 138 17.55 -4.62 5.17
C GLY A 138 16.48 -3.67 5.73
N THR A 139 15.42 -3.38 4.96
CA THR A 139 14.37 -2.44 5.34
C THR A 139 13.15 -3.16 5.91
N LEU A 140 12.42 -2.50 6.82
CA LEU A 140 11.18 -3.03 7.37
C LEU A 140 10.16 -3.29 6.26
N ARG A 141 9.61 -4.50 6.24
CA ARG A 141 8.59 -4.90 5.27
C ARG A 141 7.27 -4.20 5.60
N HIS A 142 6.63 -3.60 4.61
CA HIS A 142 5.33 -2.94 4.74
C HIS A 142 4.21 -3.91 4.41
N TYR A 143 3.35 -4.20 5.37
CA TYR A 143 2.17 -5.04 5.16
C TYR A 143 1.20 -4.41 4.16
N LEU A 144 0.75 -5.20 3.18
CA LEU A 144 -0.22 -4.77 2.16
C LEU A 144 -1.57 -5.45 2.34
N ALA A 145 -1.57 -6.78 2.46
CA ALA A 145 -2.78 -7.59 2.56
C ALA A 145 -2.49 -8.96 3.17
N ARG A 146 -3.56 -9.64 3.58
CA ARG A 146 -3.54 -11.04 3.98
C ARG A 146 -4.74 -11.80 3.44
N GLU A 147 -4.58 -13.11 3.40
CA GLU A 147 -5.61 -14.09 3.16
C GLU A 147 -5.29 -15.34 3.98
N VAL A 148 -6.32 -15.98 4.53
CA VAL A 148 -6.18 -17.23 5.29
C VAL A 148 -7.34 -18.13 4.88
N GLY A 149 -7.07 -19.41 4.73
CA GLY A 149 -8.09 -20.39 4.36
C GLY A 149 -7.60 -21.82 4.52
N VAL A 150 -8.39 -22.74 3.98
CA VAL A 150 -8.06 -24.15 3.88
C VAL A 150 -8.09 -24.54 2.41
N VAL A 151 -7.18 -25.42 2.01
CA VAL A 151 -7.09 -25.95 0.66
C VAL A 151 -6.95 -27.46 0.69
N THR A 152 -7.68 -28.13 -0.20
CA THR A 152 -7.61 -29.58 -0.46
C THR A 152 -6.65 -29.85 -1.61
N ALA A 153 -6.31 -31.12 -1.86
CA ALA A 153 -5.39 -31.47 -2.94
C ALA A 153 -5.93 -31.18 -4.35
N GLU A 154 -7.26 -31.12 -4.51
CA GLU A 154 -7.96 -30.88 -5.78
C GLU A 154 -8.10 -29.38 -6.11
N ASP A 155 -8.19 -28.53 -5.09
CA ASP A 155 -8.41 -27.08 -5.26
C ASP A 155 -7.13 -26.26 -5.40
N VAL A 156 -5.96 -26.91 -5.36
CA VAL A 156 -4.64 -26.23 -5.34
C VAL A 156 -4.46 -25.30 -6.54
N ASP A 157 -4.84 -25.75 -7.73
CA ASP A 157 -4.68 -24.96 -8.95
C ASP A 157 -5.58 -23.72 -8.95
N GLY A 158 -6.85 -23.90 -8.58
CA GLY A 158 -7.79 -22.79 -8.48
C GLY A 158 -7.39 -21.76 -7.42
N LEU A 159 -6.82 -22.21 -6.29
CA LEU A 159 -6.30 -21.30 -5.29
C LEU A 159 -5.05 -20.55 -5.79
N ALA A 160 -4.13 -21.23 -6.47
CA ALA A 160 -2.96 -20.57 -7.04
C ALA A 160 -3.37 -19.45 -8.01
N ASP A 161 -4.34 -19.71 -8.89
CA ASP A 161 -4.85 -18.72 -9.84
C ASP A 161 -5.49 -17.52 -9.11
N ARG A 162 -6.28 -17.75 -8.05
CA ARG A 162 -6.84 -16.67 -7.21
C ARG A 162 -5.77 -15.82 -6.52
N ILE A 163 -4.71 -16.45 -6.01
CA ILE A 163 -3.59 -15.72 -5.37
C ILE A 163 -2.90 -14.82 -6.40
N VAL A 164 -2.71 -15.31 -7.63
CA VAL A 164 -2.11 -14.54 -8.74
C VAL A 164 -3.00 -13.35 -9.12
N GLU A 165 -4.31 -13.56 -9.28
CA GLU A 165 -5.27 -12.49 -9.56
C GLU A 165 -5.25 -11.41 -8.46
N ARG A 166 -5.29 -11.83 -7.19
CA ARG A 166 -5.21 -10.91 -6.06
C ARG A 166 -3.89 -10.15 -6.03
N THR A 167 -2.78 -10.80 -6.39
CA THR A 167 -1.46 -10.19 -6.49
C THR A 167 -1.43 -9.11 -7.56
N ASP A 168 -2.08 -9.34 -8.70
CA ASP A 168 -2.20 -8.32 -9.75
C ASP A 168 -2.97 -7.10 -9.25
N GLY A 169 -4.15 -7.30 -8.65
CA GLY A 169 -4.95 -6.21 -8.07
C GLY A 169 -4.17 -5.39 -7.03
N LEU A 170 -3.36 -6.05 -6.19
CA LEU A 170 -2.48 -5.37 -5.23
C LEU A 170 -1.35 -4.61 -5.94
N SER A 171 -0.77 -5.19 -6.99
CA SER A 171 0.28 -4.54 -7.78
C SER A 171 -0.23 -3.28 -8.46
N VAL A 172 -1.48 -3.31 -8.94
CA VAL A 172 -2.20 -2.14 -9.47
C VAL A 172 -2.36 -1.07 -8.39
N LYS A 173 -2.99 -1.44 -7.27
CA LYS A 173 -3.32 -0.54 -6.15
C LYS A 173 -2.09 0.13 -5.52
N TYR A 174 -1.01 -0.63 -5.36
CA TYR A 174 0.21 -0.18 -4.69
C TYR A 174 1.34 0.15 -5.67
N GLY A 175 1.05 0.37 -6.95
CA GLY A 175 2.05 0.66 -7.97
C GLY A 175 2.94 1.87 -7.68
N TYR A 176 2.43 2.84 -6.93
CA TYR A 176 3.17 4.03 -6.50
C TYR A 176 4.36 3.70 -5.57
N LEU A 177 4.38 2.52 -4.94
CA LEU A 177 5.51 2.09 -4.10
C LEU A 177 6.75 1.70 -4.91
N PHE A 178 6.60 1.50 -6.23
CA PHE A 178 7.68 1.09 -7.14
C PHE A 178 8.29 2.27 -7.92
N GLN A 179 7.90 3.51 -7.62
CA GLN A 179 8.37 4.73 -8.26
C GLN A 179 9.50 5.40 -7.49
#